data_AF-A0A9P9NI54-F1
#
_entry.id   AF-A0A9P9NI54-F1
#
_cell.length_a   1.000
_cell.length_b   1.000
_cell.length_c   1.000
_cell.angle_alpha   90.00
_cell.angle_beta   90.00
_cell.angle_gamma   90.00
#
_symmetry.space_group_name_H-M   'P 1'
#
loop_
_entity.id
_entity.type
_entity.pdbx_description
1 polymer ?
#
loop_
_entity_poly.entity_id
_entity_poly.type
_entity_poly.pdbx_seq_one_letter_code
_entity_poly.pdbx_strand_id
1 'polypeptide(L)'
;MKSLACPWTTTSPSFRLEVLPKLIGNSASREGPFYLKHYDDKGDHILVDERHNITGIIDWEFASTDSKELAFSSPCMMWPVAKFYEGNNDLAEDEIRFAAIFDARGREDIGDMVRQGRQWQRFLYFIGGGVSEDREEFESLFLGLRKSFVWDDGDILPYGLESPFLGWRCNERCSSSSFDAI
;
A
#
# COMPACT_ATOMS: atom_id res chain seq x y z
N MET A 1 12.19 39.98 -9.35
CA MET A 1 12.14 39.15 -8.13
C MET A 1 11.20 37.99 -8.38
N LYS A 2 11.74 36.82 -8.71
CA LYS A 2 10.98 35.57 -8.70
C LYS A 2 11.01 35.07 -7.27
N SER A 3 9.84 34.97 -6.65
CA SER A 3 9.68 34.29 -5.36
C SER A 3 10.22 32.87 -5.53
N LEU A 4 11.35 32.58 -4.87
CA LEU A 4 11.82 31.20 -4.73
C LEU A 4 10.85 30.55 -3.76
N ALA A 5 9.97 29.70 -4.29
CA ALA A 5 9.09 28.88 -3.46
C ALA A 5 9.96 28.09 -2.46
N CYS A 6 9.64 28.25 -1.18
CA CYS A 6 10.31 27.58 -0.08
C CYS A 6 10.18 26.06 -0.27
N PRO A 7 11.27 25.26 -0.25
CA PRO A 7 11.19 23.83 -0.52
C PRO A 7 10.53 23.00 0.61
N TRP A 8 10.01 23.63 1.66
CA TRP A 8 9.47 22.95 2.85
C TRP A 8 8.09 22.29 2.68
N THR A 9 7.56 22.19 1.47
CA THR A 9 6.26 21.54 1.21
C THR A 9 6.35 20.03 1.00
N THR A 10 7.53 19.41 1.10
CA THR A 10 7.79 18.04 0.59
C THR A 10 7.24 16.89 1.44
N THR A 11 6.57 17.15 2.55
CA THR A 11 6.06 16.09 3.45
C THR A 11 4.69 16.47 3.99
N SER A 12 3.68 16.49 3.13
CA SER A 12 2.30 16.73 3.55
C SER A 12 1.78 15.50 4.32
N PRO A 13 1.42 15.62 5.62
CA PRO A 13 0.64 14.60 6.33
C PRO A 13 -0.70 14.29 5.64
N SER A 14 -1.12 15.15 4.70
CA SER A 14 -2.33 15.04 3.91
C SER A 14 -2.19 14.17 2.65
N PHE A 15 -1.04 13.55 2.37
CA PHE A 15 -0.87 12.69 1.18
C PHE A 15 -2.02 11.69 1.01
N ARG A 16 -2.49 11.06 2.09
CA ARG A 16 -3.62 10.13 2.03
C ARG A 16 -4.91 10.80 1.55
N LEU A 17 -5.19 12.03 1.99
CA LEU A 17 -6.34 12.81 1.52
C LEU A 17 -6.21 13.17 0.04
N GLU A 18 -4.98 13.37 -0.44
CA GLU A 18 -4.70 13.70 -1.84
C GLU A 18 -4.91 12.49 -2.78
N VAL A 19 -4.53 11.28 -2.36
CA VAL A 19 -4.70 10.06 -3.19
C VAL A 19 -6.07 9.41 -3.06
N LEU A 20 -6.81 9.67 -1.97
CA LEU A 20 -8.10 9.05 -1.71
C LEU A 20 -9.12 9.24 -2.85
N PRO A 21 -9.34 10.46 -3.40
CA PRO A 21 -10.25 10.64 -4.53
C PRO A 21 -9.82 9.87 -5.78
N LYS A 22 -8.51 9.69 -6.00
CA LYS A 22 -7.99 8.93 -7.15
C LYS A 22 -8.22 7.43 -6.96
N LEU A 23 -7.92 6.91 -5.78
CA LEU A 23 -8.12 5.50 -5.44
C LEU A 23 -9.60 5.11 -5.56
N ILE A 24 -10.50 5.89 -4.97
CA ILE A 24 -11.95 5.66 -5.04
C ILE A 24 -12.48 5.94 -6.45
N GLY A 25 -11.99 7.00 -7.09
CA GLY A 25 -12.45 7.43 -8.42
C GLY A 25 -12.29 6.34 -9.48
N ASN A 26 -11.25 5.52 -9.37
CA ASN A 26 -10.93 4.41 -10.26
C ASN A 26 -11.58 3.07 -9.87
N SER A 27 -12.29 3.00 -8.74
CA SER A 27 -12.94 1.75 -8.31
C SER A 27 -14.18 1.45 -9.15
N ALA A 28 -14.28 0.24 -9.66
CA ALA A 28 -15.46 -0.32 -10.29
C ALA A 28 -16.63 -0.53 -9.30
N SER A 29 -16.36 -0.49 -7.99
CA SER A 29 -17.36 -0.67 -6.93
C SER A 29 -17.86 0.62 -6.28
N ARG A 30 -17.69 1.79 -6.91
CA ARG A 30 -18.14 3.09 -6.35
C ARG A 30 -19.61 3.09 -5.90
N GLU A 31 -20.48 2.41 -6.65
CA GLU A 31 -21.90 2.26 -6.34
C GLU A 31 -22.29 0.77 -6.15
N GLY A 32 -21.28 -0.09 -5.95
CA GLY A 32 -21.42 -1.54 -5.95
C GLY A 32 -21.34 -2.19 -7.34
N PRO A 33 -21.40 -3.54 -7.41
CA PRO A 33 -21.53 -4.46 -6.28
C PRO A 33 -20.29 -4.47 -5.37
N PHE A 34 -20.50 -4.82 -4.10
CA PHE A 34 -19.45 -5.10 -3.12
C PHE A 34 -19.23 -6.61 -3.01
N TYR A 35 -18.04 -7.01 -2.56
CA TYR A 35 -17.60 -8.39 -2.54
C TYR A 35 -17.12 -8.78 -1.14
N LEU A 36 -17.38 -10.02 -0.74
CA LEU A 36 -16.94 -10.53 0.55
C LEU A 36 -15.41 -10.76 0.55
N LYS A 37 -14.70 -10.18 1.52
CA LYS A 37 -13.26 -10.39 1.76
C LYS A 37 -13.04 -10.96 3.17
N HIS A 38 -12.12 -11.90 3.30
CA HIS A 38 -11.82 -12.61 4.56
C HIS A 38 -11.08 -11.77 5.62
N TYR A 39 -10.24 -10.82 5.18
CA TYR A 39 -9.32 -9.98 5.99
C TYR A 39 -8.23 -10.70 6.78
N ASP A 40 -8.46 -11.91 7.30
CA ASP A 40 -7.40 -12.72 7.94
C ASP A 40 -6.72 -13.67 6.94
N ASP A 41 -6.33 -13.16 5.77
CA ASP A 41 -5.91 -13.98 4.62
C ASP A 41 -4.44 -14.43 4.66
N LYS A 42 -3.92 -14.73 5.86
CA LYS A 42 -2.53 -15.14 6.17
C LYS A 42 -2.20 -16.62 5.91
N GLY A 43 -3.22 -17.39 5.51
CA GLY A 43 -3.09 -18.74 4.95
C GLY A 43 -3.35 -19.91 5.91
N ASP A 44 -3.20 -19.71 7.22
CA ASP A 44 -3.49 -20.73 8.25
C ASP A 44 -5.00 -21.01 8.45
N HIS A 45 -5.86 -20.11 7.99
CA HIS A 45 -7.32 -20.25 7.92
C HIS A 45 -7.82 -21.22 6.82
N ILE A 46 -6.92 -21.79 5.99
CA ILE A 46 -7.28 -22.73 4.92
C ILE A 46 -7.09 -24.18 5.40
N LEU A 47 -8.19 -24.93 5.48
CA LEU A 47 -8.16 -26.35 5.82
C LEU A 47 -7.90 -27.20 4.58
N VAL A 48 -7.02 -28.19 4.72
CA VAL A 48 -6.69 -29.15 3.66
C VAL A 48 -6.80 -30.59 4.11
N ASP A 49 -7.12 -31.51 3.20
CA ASP A 49 -7.05 -32.95 3.45
C ASP A 49 -5.61 -33.51 3.25
N GLU A 50 -5.43 -34.82 3.45
CA GLU A 50 -4.14 -35.52 3.26
C GLU A 50 -3.57 -35.42 1.84
N ARG A 51 -4.38 -35.01 0.86
CA ARG A 51 -4.01 -34.82 -0.54
C ARG A 51 -3.84 -33.35 -0.91
N HIS A 52 -3.89 -32.44 0.05
CA HIS A 52 -3.82 -30.99 -0.13
C HIS A 52 -5.02 -30.39 -0.89
N ASN A 53 -6.17 -31.05 -0.92
CA ASN A 53 -7.39 -30.42 -1.42
C ASN A 53 -7.92 -29.47 -0.36
N ILE A 54 -8.35 -28.27 -0.76
CA ILE A 54 -9.03 -27.33 0.14
C ILE A 54 -10.36 -27.93 0.56
N THR A 55 -10.56 -28.12 1.86
CA THR A 55 -11.78 -28.69 2.45
C THR A 55 -12.63 -27.64 3.18
N GLY A 56 -12.03 -26.51 3.55
CA GLY A 56 -12.74 -25.43 4.22
C GLY A 56 -11.90 -24.15 4.32
N ILE A 57 -12.61 -23.05 4.56
CA ILE A 57 -12.04 -21.74 4.91
C ILE A 57 -12.74 -21.35 6.22
N ILE A 58 -11.96 -21.11 7.28
CA ILE A 58 -12.46 -20.81 8.64
C ILE A 58 -12.02 -19.42 9.09
N ASP A 59 -12.36 -19.00 10.31
CA ASP A 59 -11.93 -17.71 10.91
C ASP A 59 -12.49 -16.46 10.20
N TRP A 60 -13.78 -16.51 9.84
CA TRP A 60 -14.52 -15.42 9.17
C TRP A 60 -14.87 -14.21 10.06
N GLU A 61 -14.33 -14.10 11.27
CA GLU A 61 -14.74 -13.07 12.26
C GLU A 61 -14.37 -11.64 11.85
N PHE A 62 -13.39 -11.47 10.96
CA PHE A 62 -13.03 -10.17 10.36
C PHE A 62 -13.56 -9.97 8.94
N ALA A 63 -14.33 -10.93 8.42
CA ALA A 63 -14.81 -10.84 7.06
C ALA A 63 -15.79 -9.67 6.89
N SER A 64 -15.62 -8.92 5.81
CA SER A 64 -16.48 -7.78 5.50
C SER A 64 -16.63 -7.59 3.99
N THR A 65 -17.55 -6.72 3.59
CA THR A 65 -17.80 -6.40 2.18
C THR A 65 -16.94 -5.23 1.73
N ASP A 66 -16.30 -5.37 0.58
CA ASP A 66 -15.34 -4.40 0.04
C ASP A 66 -15.54 -4.08 -1.43
N SER A 67 -14.78 -3.08 -1.89
CA SER A 67 -14.61 -2.83 -3.32
C SER A 67 -14.03 -4.05 -4.03
N LYS A 68 -14.40 -4.20 -5.30
CA LYS A 68 -13.94 -5.30 -6.15
C LYS A 68 -12.41 -5.38 -6.18
N GLU A 69 -11.74 -4.24 -6.32
CA GLU A 69 -10.28 -4.18 -6.44
C GLU A 69 -9.59 -4.72 -5.20
N LEU A 70 -10.10 -4.40 -4.01
CA LEU A 70 -9.51 -4.87 -2.76
C LEU A 70 -9.86 -6.32 -2.46
N ALA A 71 -11.12 -6.71 -2.69
CA ALA A 71 -11.58 -8.08 -2.45
C ALA A 71 -10.81 -9.10 -3.29
N PHE A 72 -10.39 -8.70 -4.49
CA PHE A 72 -9.65 -9.55 -5.43
C PHE A 72 -8.15 -9.23 -5.53
N SER A 73 -7.62 -8.34 -4.68
CA SER A 73 -6.17 -8.19 -4.53
C SER A 73 -5.55 -9.48 -3.96
N SER A 74 -4.25 -9.70 -4.18
CA SER A 74 -3.55 -10.86 -3.62
C SER A 74 -3.70 -10.94 -2.09
N PRO A 75 -3.95 -12.12 -1.50
CA PRO A 75 -3.99 -12.31 -0.05
C PRO A 75 -2.60 -12.11 0.57
N CYS A 76 -2.54 -11.70 1.83
CA CYS A 76 -1.26 -11.37 2.47
C CYS A 76 -0.30 -12.56 2.58
N MET A 77 -0.81 -13.80 2.61
CA MET A 77 0.01 -15.01 2.54
C MET A 77 0.90 -15.11 1.29
N MET A 78 0.56 -14.39 0.21
CA MET A 78 1.33 -14.38 -1.03
C MET A 78 2.32 -13.21 -1.12
N TRP A 79 2.31 -12.28 -0.17
CA TRP A 79 3.17 -11.09 -0.25
C TRP A 79 4.62 -11.44 0.07
N PRO A 80 5.60 -10.73 -0.52
CA PRO A 80 6.98 -10.83 -0.10
C PRO A 80 7.18 -10.04 1.21
N VAL A 81 6.73 -10.58 2.35
CA VAL A 81 6.56 -9.85 3.62
C VAL A 81 7.77 -8.97 3.97
N ALA A 82 8.99 -9.51 4.01
CA ALA A 82 10.18 -8.72 4.33
C ALA A 82 10.34 -7.50 3.39
N LYS A 83 10.25 -7.72 2.07
CA LYS A 83 10.32 -6.66 1.07
C LYS A 83 9.16 -5.66 1.18
N PHE A 84 7.97 -6.15 1.54
CA PHE A 84 6.82 -5.29 1.76
C PHE A 84 7.10 -4.32 2.92
N TYR A 85 7.64 -4.80 4.03
CA TYR A 85 8.04 -3.94 5.16
C TYR A 85 9.19 -2.98 4.80
N GLU A 86 10.08 -3.37 3.89
CA GLU A 86 11.10 -2.50 3.28
C GLU A 86 10.52 -1.46 2.28
N GLY A 87 9.21 -1.42 2.08
CA GLY A 87 8.55 -0.46 1.19
C GLY A 87 8.63 -0.81 -0.31
N ASN A 88 8.98 -2.05 -0.66
CA ASN A 88 9.00 -2.53 -2.04
C ASN A 88 7.57 -2.89 -2.52
N ASN A 89 7.22 -2.54 -3.75
CA ASN A 89 5.89 -2.76 -4.33
C ASN A 89 5.83 -3.86 -5.38
N ASP A 90 6.96 -4.47 -5.72
CA ASP A 90 7.05 -5.57 -6.66
C ASP A 90 6.18 -6.74 -6.19
N LEU A 91 5.62 -7.46 -7.15
CA LEU A 91 4.84 -8.66 -6.90
C LEU A 91 5.79 -9.85 -6.67
N ALA A 92 5.43 -10.72 -5.72
CA ALA A 92 6.07 -12.03 -5.60
C ALA A 92 5.67 -12.95 -6.76
N GLU A 93 6.46 -14.00 -6.98
CA GLU A 93 6.18 -15.03 -8.00
C GLU A 93 4.79 -15.66 -7.81
N ASP A 94 4.39 -15.92 -6.55
CA ASP A 94 3.08 -16.48 -6.23
C ASP A 94 1.93 -15.52 -6.56
N GLU A 95 2.11 -14.20 -6.39
CA GLU A 95 1.11 -13.20 -6.80
C GLU A 95 0.95 -13.17 -8.32
N ILE A 96 2.06 -13.23 -9.05
CA ILE A 96 2.07 -13.29 -10.52
C ILE A 96 1.39 -14.57 -11.01
N ARG A 97 1.71 -15.71 -10.39
CA ARG A 97 1.10 -17.00 -10.70
C ARG A 97 -0.40 -16.98 -10.39
N PHE A 98 -0.81 -16.38 -9.28
CA PHE A 98 -2.21 -16.25 -8.91
C PHE A 98 -2.99 -15.42 -9.92
N ALA A 99 -2.44 -14.31 -10.42
CA ALA A 99 -3.03 -13.54 -11.50
C ALA A 99 -3.18 -14.38 -12.79
N ALA A 100 -2.14 -15.11 -13.18
CA ALA A 100 -2.16 -15.95 -14.39
C ALA A 100 -3.21 -17.08 -14.33
N ILE A 101 -3.53 -17.59 -13.13
CA ILE A 101 -4.60 -18.59 -12.92
C ILE A 101 -5.98 -18.03 -13.29
N PHE A 102 -6.21 -16.72 -13.08
CA PHE A 102 -7.44 -16.03 -13.50
C PHE A 102 -7.45 -15.76 -15.00
N ASP A 103 -6.35 -15.30 -15.58
CA ASP A 103 -6.24 -15.11 -17.03
C ASP A 103 -6.55 -16.40 -17.79
N ALA A 104 -5.96 -17.53 -17.35
CA ALA A 104 -6.20 -18.85 -17.94
C ALA A 104 -7.66 -19.31 -17.83
N ARG A 105 -8.48 -18.67 -16.98
CA ARG A 105 -9.91 -18.91 -16.81
C ARG A 105 -10.79 -17.85 -17.50
N GLY A 106 -10.21 -16.96 -18.31
CA GLY A 106 -10.92 -15.87 -18.99
C GLY A 106 -11.42 -14.79 -18.02
N ARG A 107 -10.70 -14.57 -16.93
CA ARG A 107 -10.97 -13.55 -15.91
C ARG A 107 -9.77 -12.61 -15.78
N GLU A 108 -9.30 -12.09 -16.91
CA GLU A 108 -8.21 -11.10 -16.95
C GLU A 108 -8.54 -9.87 -16.09
N ASP A 109 -9.83 -9.53 -15.96
CA ASP A 109 -10.30 -8.46 -15.07
C ASP A 109 -9.89 -8.67 -13.61
N ILE A 110 -9.91 -9.91 -13.12
CA ILE A 110 -9.44 -10.26 -11.77
C ILE A 110 -7.91 -10.37 -11.75
N GLY A 111 -7.31 -10.94 -12.79
CA GLY A 111 -5.84 -11.01 -12.91
C GLY A 111 -5.19 -9.62 -12.79
N ASP A 112 -5.78 -8.61 -13.43
CA ASP A 112 -5.33 -7.24 -13.35
C ASP A 112 -5.53 -6.63 -11.95
N MET A 113 -6.61 -6.97 -11.24
CA MET A 113 -6.81 -6.55 -9.85
C MET A 113 -5.76 -7.13 -8.91
N VAL A 114 -5.34 -8.39 -9.12
CA VAL A 114 -4.23 -8.98 -8.38
C VAL A 114 -2.94 -8.20 -8.65
N ARG A 115 -2.64 -7.91 -9.93
CA ARG A 115 -1.41 -7.21 -10.33
C ARG A 115 -1.34 -5.77 -9.83
N GLN A 116 -2.47 -5.08 -9.81
CA GLN A 116 -2.58 -3.66 -9.44
C GLN A 116 -2.94 -3.47 -7.96
N GLY A 117 -3.19 -4.56 -7.23
CA GLY A 117 -3.72 -4.55 -5.87
C GLY A 117 -2.84 -3.86 -4.83
N ARG A 118 -1.54 -3.65 -5.11
CA ARG A 118 -0.59 -3.05 -4.15
C ARG A 118 -1.00 -1.65 -3.69
N GLN A 119 -1.69 -0.87 -4.54
CA GLN A 119 -2.25 0.43 -4.15
C GLN A 119 -3.25 0.30 -3.00
N TRP A 120 -4.21 -0.60 -3.14
CA TRP A 120 -5.25 -0.85 -2.14
C TRP A 120 -4.67 -1.45 -0.86
N GLN A 121 -3.80 -2.45 -1.01
CA GLN A 121 -3.14 -3.12 0.12
C GLN A 121 -2.31 -2.13 0.95
N ARG A 122 -1.48 -1.29 0.30
CA ARG A 122 -0.68 -0.27 1.00
C ARG A 122 -1.54 0.78 1.68
N PHE A 123 -2.60 1.24 1.02
CA PHE A 123 -3.47 2.28 1.56
C PHE A 123 -4.16 1.83 2.85
N LEU A 124 -4.68 0.59 2.87
CA LEU A 124 -5.45 0.06 4.00
C LEU A 124 -4.61 -0.58 5.10
N TYR A 125 -3.45 -1.14 4.77
CA TYR A 125 -2.48 -1.62 5.77
C TYR A 125 -2.20 -0.55 6.83
N PHE A 126 -2.12 0.69 6.38
CA PHE A 126 -1.84 1.87 7.18
C PHE A 126 -3.04 2.47 7.94
N ILE A 127 -4.23 1.91 7.76
CA ILE A 127 -5.46 2.31 8.47
C ILE A 127 -5.76 1.35 9.63
N GLY A 128 -5.38 0.07 9.51
CA GLY A 128 -5.63 -0.96 10.53
C GLY A 128 -4.41 -1.48 11.27
N GLY A 129 -3.20 -1.37 10.70
CA GLY A 129 -1.95 -1.73 11.36
C GLY A 129 -1.52 -0.62 12.31
N GLY A 130 -1.14 -0.99 13.54
CA GLY A 130 -0.57 -0.04 14.50
C GLY A 130 0.63 0.72 13.91
N VAL A 131 1.03 1.80 14.58
CA VAL A 131 2.25 2.53 14.20
C VAL A 131 3.45 1.63 14.57
N SER A 132 4.36 1.38 13.62
CA SER A 132 5.60 0.66 13.94
C SER A 132 6.36 1.42 15.03
N GLU A 133 6.88 0.68 16.01
CA GLU A 133 7.78 1.22 17.03
C GLU A 133 9.16 1.56 16.44
N ASP A 134 9.52 0.96 15.30
CA ASP A 134 10.72 1.28 14.55
C ASP A 134 10.45 2.39 13.53
N ARG A 135 11.23 3.45 13.67
CA ARG A 135 11.19 4.59 12.76
C ARG A 135 11.51 4.14 11.34
N GLU A 136 12.56 3.37 11.11
CA GLU A 136 13.03 3.00 9.77
C GLU A 136 11.98 2.18 9.00
N GLU A 137 11.35 1.23 9.70
CA GLU A 137 10.19 0.49 9.19
C GLU A 137 9.03 1.44 8.84
N PHE A 138 8.67 2.37 9.72
CA PHE A 138 7.60 3.34 9.44
C PHE A 138 7.92 4.21 8.21
N GLU A 139 9.16 4.70 8.09
CA GLU A 139 9.58 5.48 6.91
C GLU A 139 9.45 4.63 5.63
N SER A 140 9.88 3.37 5.69
CA SER A 140 9.88 2.41 4.57
C SER A 140 8.47 2.09 4.12
N LEU A 141 7.57 1.75 5.05
CA LEU A 141 6.17 1.52 4.78
C LEU A 141 5.53 2.76 4.13
N PHE A 142 5.73 3.94 4.69
CA PHE A 142 5.12 5.18 4.19
C PHE A 142 5.63 5.54 2.79
N LEU A 143 6.92 5.32 2.52
CA LEU A 143 7.50 5.46 1.19
C LEU A 143 6.92 4.42 0.22
N GLY A 144 6.75 3.17 0.65
CA GLY A 144 6.10 2.12 -0.15
C GLY A 144 4.67 2.51 -0.54
N LEU A 145 3.90 3.06 0.40
CA LEU A 145 2.58 3.63 0.12
C LEU A 145 2.66 4.75 -0.93
N ARG A 146 3.58 5.71 -0.79
CA ARG A 146 3.69 6.78 -1.79
C ARG A 146 4.06 6.25 -3.18
N LYS A 147 4.99 5.31 -3.24
CA LYS A 147 5.47 4.70 -4.49
C LYS A 147 4.39 3.88 -5.20
N SER A 148 3.40 3.32 -4.49
CA SER A 148 2.36 2.53 -5.15
C SER A 148 1.43 3.39 -6.02
N PHE A 149 1.38 4.70 -5.78
CA PHE A 149 0.60 5.68 -6.54
C PHE A 149 1.42 6.47 -7.58
N VAL A 150 2.67 6.09 -7.84
CA VAL A 150 3.47 6.67 -8.94
C VAL A 150 3.06 5.98 -10.23
N TRP A 151 2.46 6.74 -11.15
CA TRP A 151 1.96 6.25 -12.45
C TRP A 151 3.08 6.28 -13.49
N ASP A 152 3.05 5.37 -14.46
CA ASP A 152 4.04 5.29 -15.55
C ASP A 152 4.00 6.50 -16.51
N ASP A 153 2.97 7.36 -16.44
CA ASP A 153 2.79 8.52 -17.32
C ASP A 153 3.60 9.76 -16.94
N GLY A 154 4.59 9.65 -16.04
CA GLY A 154 5.55 10.74 -15.77
C GLY A 154 5.00 11.93 -14.99
N ASP A 155 3.69 11.98 -14.71
CA ASP A 155 3.10 12.88 -13.72
C ASP A 155 3.39 12.35 -12.32
N ILE A 156 4.66 12.46 -11.94
CA ILE A 156 5.09 12.47 -10.55
C ILE A 156 4.24 13.55 -9.88
N LEU A 157 3.33 13.16 -8.98
CA LEU A 157 2.88 14.09 -7.95
C LEU A 157 4.17 14.76 -7.45
N PRO A 158 4.29 16.10 -7.39
CA PRO A 158 5.57 16.85 -7.30
C PRO A 158 6.46 16.50 -6.09
N TYR A 159 6.01 15.56 -5.29
CA TYR A 159 6.61 14.94 -4.14
C TYR A 159 7.46 13.73 -4.59
N GLY A 160 8.73 14.00 -4.90
CA GLY A 160 9.71 13.00 -5.33
C GLY A 160 9.96 11.84 -4.36
N LEU A 161 10.75 10.89 -4.87
CA LEU A 161 11.20 9.63 -4.28
C LEU A 161 12.14 9.76 -3.06
N GLU A 162 12.49 10.98 -2.65
CA GLU A 162 13.43 11.21 -1.54
C GLU A 162 12.77 10.95 -0.18
N SER A 163 13.57 10.46 0.79
CA SER A 163 13.12 10.25 2.16
C SER A 163 12.64 11.59 2.78
N PRO A 164 11.38 11.67 3.24
CA PRO A 164 10.81 12.81 3.97
C PRO A 164 11.68 13.32 5.12
N PHE A 165 12.50 12.44 5.69
CA PHE A 165 13.15 12.63 6.98
C PHE A 165 14.56 13.20 6.88
N LEU A 166 15.16 13.22 5.69
CA LEU A 166 16.43 13.92 5.44
C LEU A 166 16.30 15.44 5.68
N GLY A 167 15.14 16.01 5.36
CA GLY A 167 14.83 17.42 5.64
C GLY A 167 14.71 17.73 7.13
N TRP A 168 14.23 16.78 7.95
CA TRP A 168 14.12 16.92 9.39
C TRP A 168 15.49 16.92 10.10
N ARG A 169 16.47 16.15 9.60
CA ARG A 169 17.85 16.11 10.13
C ARG A 169 18.57 17.47 10.06
N CYS A 170 18.21 18.35 9.13
CA CYS A 170 18.81 19.68 9.05
C CYS A 170 18.40 20.61 10.20
N ASN A 171 17.26 20.34 10.87
CA ASN A 171 16.73 21.25 11.89
C ASN A 171 17.37 21.06 13.28
N GLU A 172 17.97 19.91 13.56
CA GLU A 172 18.65 19.65 14.85
C GLU A 172 20.04 20.29 14.95
N ARG A 173 20.65 20.68 13.82
CA ARG A 173 21.94 21.41 13.80
C ARG A 173 21.79 22.93 13.71
N CYS A 174 20.62 23.44 13.33
CA CYS A 174 20.39 24.88 13.20
C CYS A 174 19.81 25.54 14.47
N SER A 175 19.43 24.77 15.48
CA SER A 175 18.89 25.30 16.74
C SER A 175 19.95 25.61 17.82
N SER A 176 21.24 25.36 17.56
CA SER A 176 22.33 25.58 18.53
C SER A 176 23.16 26.85 18.29
N SER A 177 22.81 27.70 17.33
CA SER A 177 23.58 28.92 17.03
C SER A 177 22.74 30.19 17.01
N SER A 178 22.11 30.55 18.12
CA SER A 178 21.67 31.93 18.35
C SER A 178 21.24 32.16 19.80
N PHE A 179 22.23 32.18 20.69
CA PHE A 179 22.22 33.01 21.89
C PHE A 179 23.67 33.42 22.13
N ASP A 180 24.05 34.58 21.60
CA ASP A 180 25.09 35.45 22.16
C ASP A 180 25.09 36.81 21.45
N ALA A 181 25.00 37.88 22.26
CA ALA A 181 25.19 39.31 21.98
C ALA A 181 24.23 40.02 21.00
N ILE A 182 23.32 40.85 21.51
CA ILE A 182 23.54 42.27 21.88
C ILE A 182 22.65 42.60 23.08
#